data_AF-A0A932ULB4-F1
#
_entry.id   AF-A0A932ULB4-F1
#
_cell.length_a   1.000
_cell.length_b   1.000
_cell.length_c   1.000
_cell.angle_alpha   90.00
_cell.angle_beta   90.00
_cell.angle_gamma   90.00
#
_symmetry.space_group_name_H-M   'P 1'
#
loop_
_entity.id
_entity.type
_entity.pdbx_description
1 polymer ?
#
loop_
_entity_poly.entity_id
_entity_poly.type
_entity_poly.pdbx_seq_one_letter_code
_entity_poly.pdbx_strand_id
1 'polypeptide(L)'
;MELPEFERLLRSGHGRPLLFLRDHDATPYRDAILHACLHDLRYDGQVEEPRGNYLFELLQLTGEPDWYRARLIAALQQATKVNDKEQLVDLVYSFAKQGDAEARNALYESFTPRRVVHEHYSEVDVAGAEQLVDLEGEAGLLFVMDRIGGGILDDPEWDEDEFLLDFARKRLGGEVVRAVVAEASASSPRILAYVQAVKRTTLDREKYRAQAKLRSETGSVPYERVQQWLRGEIDAF
;
A
#
# COMPACT_ATOMS: atom_id res chain seq x y z
N MET A 1 22.77 14.84 19.42
CA MET A 1 22.69 14.98 17.95
C MET A 1 22.02 16.30 17.66
N GLU A 2 22.54 17.14 16.78
CA GLU A 2 21.85 18.40 16.47
C GLU A 2 20.59 18.14 15.62
N LEU A 3 19.56 18.97 15.79
CA LEU A 3 18.26 18.80 15.10
C LEU A 3 18.40 18.66 13.56
N PRO A 4 19.21 19.46 12.84
CA PRO A 4 19.35 19.31 11.40
C PRO A 4 19.96 17.96 10.98
N GLU A 5 20.87 17.41 11.78
CA GLU A 5 21.43 16.07 11.53
C GLU A 5 20.35 15.01 11.74
N PHE A 6 19.55 15.15 12.80
CA PHE A 6 18.45 14.25 13.13
C PHE A 6 17.39 14.21 12.03
N GLU A 7 16.92 15.38 11.56
CA GLU A 7 15.94 15.50 10.47
C GLU A 7 16.44 14.88 9.17
N ARG A 8 17.71 15.11 8.81
CA ARG A 8 18.32 14.52 7.62
C ARG A 8 18.33 12.99 7.71
N LEU A 9 18.66 12.44 8.88
CA LEU A 9 18.68 11.00 9.11
C LEU A 9 17.27 10.39 9.12
N LEU A 10 16.29 11.08 9.71
CA LEU A 10 14.87 10.69 9.63
C LEU A 10 14.39 10.63 8.18
N ARG A 11 14.63 11.68 7.40
CA ARG A 11 14.23 11.78 5.98
C ARG A 11 14.81 10.66 5.13
N SER A 12 16.00 10.18 5.48
CA SER A 12 16.68 9.12 4.73
C SER A 12 16.50 7.72 5.36
N GLY A 13 15.62 7.57 6.35
CA GLY A 13 15.28 6.27 6.94
C GLY A 13 16.44 5.57 7.67
N HIS A 14 17.45 6.31 8.13
CA HIS A 14 18.58 5.69 8.83
C HIS A 14 18.17 5.25 10.24
N GLY A 15 18.68 4.13 10.76
CA GLY A 15 18.42 3.68 12.13
C GLY A 15 19.12 4.49 13.24
N ARG A 16 20.00 5.44 12.90
CA ARG A 16 20.75 6.25 13.88
C ARG A 16 19.88 7.10 14.83
N PRO A 17 18.80 7.77 14.39
CA PRO A 17 17.86 8.47 15.27
C PRO A 17 17.26 7.55 16.34
N LEU A 18 16.88 6.33 15.94
CA LEU A 18 16.32 5.34 16.87
C LEU A 18 17.32 4.94 17.95
N LEU A 19 18.57 4.64 17.56
CA LEU A 19 19.63 4.35 18.53
C LEU A 19 19.92 5.56 19.43
N PHE A 20 19.91 6.77 18.88
CA PHE A 20 20.17 7.99 19.65
C PHE A 20 19.10 8.24 20.72
N LEU A 21 17.80 8.09 20.38
CA LEU A 21 16.69 8.31 21.32
C LEU A 21 16.59 7.26 22.44
N ARG A 22 17.26 6.11 22.33
CA ARG A 22 17.29 5.14 23.44
C ARG A 22 17.96 5.69 24.70
N ASP A 23 18.93 6.58 24.52
CA ASP A 23 19.77 7.09 25.61
C ASP A 23 19.59 8.61 25.83
N HIS A 24 18.69 9.28 25.09
CA HIS A 24 18.56 10.74 25.09
C HIS A 24 17.08 11.18 25.07
N ASP A 25 16.82 12.37 25.63
CA ASP A 25 15.49 12.99 25.61
C ASP A 25 15.02 13.27 24.17
N ALA A 26 13.81 12.82 23.85
CA ALA A 26 13.19 12.99 22.54
C ALA A 26 12.50 14.36 22.37
N THR A 27 12.25 15.08 23.47
CA THR A 27 11.50 16.36 23.47
C THR A 27 12.01 17.36 22.42
N PRO A 28 13.34 17.58 22.24
CA PRO A 28 13.84 18.52 21.24
C PRO A 28 13.54 18.14 19.78
N TYR A 29 13.19 16.87 19.52
CA TYR A 29 12.94 16.34 18.19
C TYR A 29 11.46 16.03 17.95
N ARG A 30 10.58 16.35 18.91
CA ARG A 30 9.17 15.97 18.90
C ARG A 30 8.48 16.32 17.58
N ASP A 31 8.66 17.55 17.14
CA ASP A 31 8.03 18.08 15.91
C ASP A 31 8.62 17.45 14.64
N ALA A 32 9.93 17.18 14.63
CA ALA A 32 10.58 16.49 13.50
C ALA A 32 10.09 15.05 13.35
N ILE A 33 9.89 14.35 14.48
CA ILE A 33 9.30 13.00 14.50
C ILE A 33 7.86 13.06 14.01
N LEU A 34 7.05 14.01 14.49
CA LEU A 34 5.67 14.16 14.05
C LEU A 34 5.61 14.43 12.55
N HIS A 35 6.43 15.36 12.04
CA HIS A 35 6.49 15.67 10.61
C HIS A 35 6.82 14.43 9.77
N ALA A 36 7.80 13.62 10.20
CA ALA A 36 8.16 12.39 9.53
C ALA A 36 7.06 11.32 9.58
N CYS A 37 6.17 11.35 10.57
CA CYS A 37 5.01 10.47 10.65
C CYS A 37 3.84 10.93 9.77
N LEU A 38 3.64 12.25 9.65
CA LEU A 38 2.54 12.86 8.89
C LEU A 38 2.78 12.88 7.39
N HIS A 39 4.03 12.81 6.95
CA HIS A 39 4.40 12.90 5.54
C HIS A 39 5.31 11.75 5.14
N ASP A 40 5.01 11.13 4.01
CA ASP A 40 5.93 10.17 3.41
C ASP A 40 7.15 10.92 2.88
N LEU A 41 8.29 10.68 3.52
CA LEU A 41 9.57 11.32 3.21
C LEU A 41 10.44 10.49 2.27
N ARG A 42 9.95 9.35 1.76
CA ARG A 42 10.65 8.56 0.75
C ARG A 42 10.82 9.39 -0.52
N TYR A 43 11.94 9.17 -1.20
CA TYR A 43 12.19 9.71 -2.52
C TYR A 43 11.37 8.96 -3.57
N ASP A 44 11.39 7.63 -3.51
CA ASP A 44 10.63 6.76 -4.42
C ASP A 44 10.07 5.54 -3.67
N GLY A 45 8.75 5.56 -3.43
CA GLY A 45 8.04 4.48 -2.75
C GLY A 45 7.98 3.15 -3.50
N GLN A 46 8.37 3.10 -4.78
CA GLN A 46 8.43 1.85 -5.56
C GLN A 46 9.68 1.02 -5.26
N VAL A 47 10.74 1.64 -4.74
CA VAL A 47 12.02 0.98 -4.45
C VAL A 47 12.45 1.11 -2.98
N GLU A 48 11.86 2.05 -2.23
CA GLU A 48 12.07 2.19 -0.80
C GLU A 48 10.99 1.49 0.01
N GLU A 49 11.42 0.71 1.01
CA GLU A 49 10.51 0.04 1.94
C GLU A 49 9.62 1.04 2.72
N PRO A 50 8.36 0.66 3.02
CA PRO A 50 7.51 1.44 3.90
C PRO A 50 8.15 1.70 5.27
N ARG A 51 7.93 2.89 5.83
CA ARG A 51 8.59 3.33 7.07
C ARG A 51 7.74 3.21 8.32
N GLY A 52 6.52 2.67 8.22
CA GLY A 52 5.56 2.59 9.32
C GLY A 52 6.15 1.96 10.59
N ASN A 53 6.79 0.79 10.49
CA ASN A 53 7.40 0.11 11.65
C ASN A 53 8.52 0.92 12.29
N TYR A 54 9.43 1.47 11.47
CA TYR A 54 10.54 2.30 11.94
C TYR A 54 10.05 3.55 12.67
N LEU A 55 9.08 4.25 12.08
CA LEU A 55 8.50 5.45 12.67
C LEU A 55 7.72 5.12 13.95
N PHE A 56 6.98 4.01 13.97
CA PHE A 56 6.27 3.57 15.16
C PHE A 56 7.22 3.24 16.31
N GLU A 57 8.35 2.57 16.06
CA GLU A 57 9.39 2.35 17.08
C GLU A 57 9.96 3.66 17.63
N LEU A 58 10.18 4.67 16.78
CA LEU A 58 10.58 6.00 17.24
C LEU A 58 9.54 6.62 18.17
N LEU A 59 8.24 6.50 17.85
CA LEU A 59 7.16 7.01 18.72
C LEU A 59 7.22 6.39 20.12
N GLN A 60 7.49 5.08 20.20
CA GLN A 60 7.61 4.40 21.50
C GLN A 60 8.78 4.93 22.35
N LEU A 61 9.87 5.34 21.71
CA LEU A 61 11.04 5.91 22.40
C LEU A 61 10.83 7.34 22.89
N THR A 62 9.76 8.03 22.48
CA THR A 62 9.48 9.40 22.93
C THR A 62 8.96 9.47 24.37
N GLY A 63 8.44 8.36 24.91
CA GLY A 63 7.75 8.35 26.20
C GLY A 63 6.35 9.00 26.17
N GLU A 64 5.86 9.42 25.01
CA GLU A 64 4.56 10.07 24.83
C GLU A 64 3.75 9.54 23.62
N PRO A 65 3.69 8.21 23.37
CA PRO A 65 3.05 7.66 22.18
C PRO A 65 1.58 8.11 22.01
N ASP A 66 0.85 8.34 23.10
CA ASP A 66 -0.54 8.83 23.07
C ASP A 66 -0.68 10.24 22.48
N TRP A 67 0.32 11.10 22.67
CA TRP A 67 0.34 12.46 22.11
C TRP A 67 0.40 12.43 20.59
N TYR A 68 1.22 11.52 20.05
CA TYR A 68 1.35 11.28 18.61
C TYR A 68 0.12 10.58 18.06
N ARG A 69 -0.32 9.50 18.71
CA ARG A 69 -1.50 8.72 18.34
C ARG A 69 -2.70 9.59 18.01
N ALA A 70 -3.10 10.49 18.92
CA ALA A 70 -4.25 11.38 18.71
C ALA A 70 -4.10 12.26 17.45
N ARG A 71 -2.88 12.72 17.15
CA ARG A 71 -2.58 13.53 15.96
C ARG A 71 -2.56 12.70 14.68
N LEU A 72 -2.06 11.47 14.74
CA LEU A 72 -2.04 10.55 13.60
C LEU A 72 -3.46 10.15 13.20
N ILE A 73 -4.32 9.84 14.18
CA ILE A 73 -5.74 9.55 13.93
C ILE A 73 -6.43 10.76 13.30
N ALA A 74 -6.24 11.97 13.85
CA ALA A 74 -6.81 13.18 13.29
C ALA A 74 -6.31 13.48 11.87
N ALA A 75 -5.01 13.25 11.60
CA ALA A 75 -4.42 13.46 10.28
C ALA A 75 -4.91 12.44 9.26
N LEU A 76 -5.09 11.17 9.64
CA LEU A 76 -5.60 10.12 8.76
C LEU A 76 -6.98 10.49 8.19
N GLN A 77 -7.87 11.07 8.99
CA GLN A 77 -9.19 11.52 8.54
C GLN A 77 -9.16 12.69 7.54
N GLN A 78 -8.02 13.38 7.44
CA GLN A 78 -7.85 14.55 6.58
C GLN A 78 -6.87 14.30 5.43
N ALA A 79 -6.28 13.11 5.36
CA ALA A 79 -5.23 12.79 4.41
C ALA A 79 -5.77 12.78 2.97
N THR A 80 -5.16 13.59 2.11
CA THR A 80 -5.53 13.70 0.68
C THR A 80 -4.49 13.08 -0.25
N LYS A 81 -3.22 13.09 0.16
CA LYS A 81 -2.13 12.45 -0.59
C LYS A 81 -2.08 10.96 -0.26
N VAL A 82 -2.04 10.13 -1.31
CA VAL A 82 -2.04 8.66 -1.18
C VAL A 82 -0.88 8.17 -0.30
N ASN A 83 0.36 8.60 -0.59
CA ASN A 83 1.54 8.15 0.16
C ASN A 83 1.48 8.56 1.65
N ASP A 84 1.07 9.80 1.96
CA ASP A 84 0.91 10.26 3.34
C ASP A 84 -0.18 9.42 4.05
N LYS A 85 -1.28 9.11 3.36
CA LYS A 85 -2.37 8.28 3.87
C LYS A 85 -1.92 6.84 4.15
N GLU A 86 -1.17 6.21 3.24
CA GLU A 86 -0.63 4.87 3.43
C GLU A 86 0.26 4.80 4.68
N GLN A 87 1.16 5.78 4.85
CA GLN A 87 2.01 5.84 6.03
C GLN A 87 1.19 6.04 7.33
N LEU A 88 0.19 6.92 7.30
CA LEU A 88 -0.70 7.14 8.45
C LEU A 88 -1.50 5.88 8.79
N VAL A 89 -1.99 5.16 7.78
CA VAL A 89 -2.66 3.85 7.95
C VAL A 89 -1.74 2.89 8.68
N ASP A 90 -0.48 2.72 8.26
CA ASP A 90 0.45 1.78 8.90
C ASP A 90 0.72 2.12 10.38
N LEU A 91 0.86 3.41 10.67
CA LEU A 91 1.08 3.90 12.04
C LEU A 91 -0.16 3.70 12.92
N VAL A 92 -1.34 4.07 12.44
CA VAL A 92 -2.60 3.89 13.18
C VAL A 92 -2.93 2.40 13.35
N TYR A 93 -2.65 1.58 12.34
CA TYR A 93 -2.74 0.13 12.40
C TYR A 93 -1.84 -0.46 13.49
N SER A 94 -0.62 0.05 13.65
CA SER A 94 0.28 -0.39 14.72
C SER A 94 -0.30 -0.17 16.13
N PHE A 95 -1.02 0.93 16.35
CA PHE A 95 -1.80 1.14 17.58
C PHE A 95 -2.99 0.17 17.68
N ALA A 96 -3.75 -0.02 16.61
CA ALA A 96 -4.89 -0.93 16.59
C ALA A 96 -4.48 -2.38 16.94
N LYS A 97 -3.33 -2.86 16.44
CA LYS A 97 -2.77 -4.17 16.81
C LYS A 97 -2.49 -4.33 18.30
N GLN A 98 -2.20 -3.23 19.00
CA GLN A 98 -1.97 -3.23 20.44
C GLN A 98 -3.28 -3.19 21.26
N GLY A 99 -4.44 -3.28 20.60
CA GLY A 99 -5.76 -3.29 21.23
C GLY A 99 -6.43 -1.92 21.29
N ASP A 100 -5.90 -0.93 20.57
CA ASP A 100 -6.47 0.41 20.55
C ASP A 100 -7.76 0.49 19.72
N ALA A 101 -8.90 0.62 20.41
CA ALA A 101 -10.21 0.60 19.78
C ALA A 101 -10.51 1.84 18.93
N GLU A 102 -10.01 3.02 19.31
CA GLU A 102 -10.25 4.25 18.54
C GLU A 102 -9.35 4.28 17.30
N ALA A 103 -8.10 3.81 17.39
CA ALA A 103 -7.25 3.61 16.21
C ALA A 103 -7.88 2.60 15.23
N ARG A 104 -8.42 1.48 15.76
CA ARG A 104 -9.14 0.50 14.96
C ARG A 104 -10.33 1.11 14.22
N ASN A 105 -11.18 1.88 14.92
CA ASN A 105 -12.33 2.54 14.32
C ASN A 105 -11.92 3.57 13.27
N ALA A 106 -10.85 4.33 13.53
CA ALA A 106 -10.33 5.32 12.59
C ALA A 106 -9.89 4.67 11.26
N LEU A 107 -9.32 3.46 11.27
CA LEU A 107 -8.99 2.73 10.04
C LEU A 107 -10.24 2.43 9.21
N TYR A 108 -11.28 1.90 9.85
CA TYR A 108 -12.57 1.62 9.19
C TYR A 108 -13.20 2.87 8.60
N GLU A 109 -13.21 3.98 9.34
CA GLU A 109 -13.77 5.26 8.89
C GLU A 109 -12.97 5.86 7.73
N SER A 110 -11.64 5.71 7.75
CA SER A 110 -10.75 6.22 6.71
C SER A 110 -10.80 5.41 5.41
N PHE A 111 -11.29 4.16 5.46
CA PHE A 111 -11.32 3.27 4.31
C PHE A 111 -12.47 3.63 3.35
N THR A 112 -12.20 4.63 2.52
CA THR A 112 -13.08 5.07 1.44
C THR A 112 -12.36 4.85 0.11
N PRO A 113 -12.52 3.68 -0.53
CA PRO A 113 -11.82 3.40 -1.76
C PRO A 113 -12.35 4.32 -2.87
N ARG A 114 -11.44 4.82 -3.70
CA ARG A 114 -11.79 5.71 -4.82
C ARG A 114 -10.79 5.56 -5.96
N ARG A 115 -11.26 5.71 -7.20
CA ARG A 115 -10.39 5.90 -8.35
C ARG A 115 -9.91 7.34 -8.38
N VAL A 116 -8.59 7.51 -8.41
CA VAL A 116 -7.89 8.80 -8.55
C VAL A 116 -7.36 8.88 -9.96
N VAL A 117 -7.81 9.89 -10.70
CA VAL A 117 -7.40 10.11 -12.10
C VAL A 117 -6.35 11.21 -12.16
N HIS A 118 -5.19 10.87 -12.70
CA HIS A 118 -4.09 11.78 -13.00
C HIS A 118 -4.04 12.07 -14.51
N GLU A 119 -3.21 13.01 -14.93
CA GLU A 119 -3.11 13.44 -16.34
C GLU A 119 -2.78 12.30 -17.31
N HIS A 120 -2.05 11.28 -16.86
CA HIS A 120 -1.54 10.19 -17.71
C HIS A 120 -1.86 8.78 -17.22
N TYR A 121 -2.46 8.64 -16.03
CA TYR A 121 -2.80 7.35 -15.44
C TYR A 121 -3.93 7.50 -14.43
N SER A 122 -4.57 6.40 -14.06
CA SER A 122 -5.45 6.36 -12.89
C SER A 122 -4.97 5.29 -11.94
N GLU A 123 -5.16 5.53 -10.65
CA GLU A 123 -4.90 4.57 -9.58
C GLU A 123 -6.16 4.41 -8.74
N VAL A 124 -6.22 3.34 -7.96
CA VAL A 124 -7.29 3.14 -6.99
C VAL A 124 -6.67 3.25 -5.61
N ASP A 125 -7.12 4.24 -4.83
CA ASP A 125 -6.73 4.38 -3.43
C ASP A 125 -7.46 3.31 -2.61
N VAL A 126 -6.74 2.25 -2.27
CA VAL A 126 -7.19 1.17 -1.36
C VAL A 126 -6.35 1.15 -0.08
N ALA A 127 -5.77 2.29 0.32
CA ALA A 127 -4.95 2.39 1.52
C ALA A 127 -5.74 1.92 2.76
N GLY A 128 -5.20 0.94 3.50
CA GLY A 128 -5.85 0.33 4.66
C GLY A 128 -6.48 -1.04 4.41
N ALA A 129 -6.59 -1.48 3.14
CA ALA A 129 -7.21 -2.76 2.81
C ALA A 129 -6.54 -3.95 3.51
N GLU A 130 -5.22 -4.10 3.34
CA GLU A 130 -4.45 -5.20 3.94
C GLU A 130 -4.45 -5.14 5.47
N GLN A 131 -4.35 -3.94 6.04
CA GLN A 131 -4.36 -3.69 7.48
C GLN A 131 -5.69 -4.13 8.10
N LEU A 132 -6.83 -3.82 7.46
CA LEU A 132 -8.14 -4.25 7.92
C LEU A 132 -8.31 -5.76 7.84
N VAL A 133 -7.84 -6.41 6.75
CA VAL A 133 -7.84 -7.89 6.66
C VAL A 133 -6.97 -8.52 7.74
N ASP A 134 -5.80 -7.95 8.02
CA ASP A 134 -4.91 -8.49 9.05
C ASP A 134 -5.47 -8.32 10.47
N LEU A 135 -6.15 -7.20 10.77
CA LEU A 135 -6.79 -6.99 12.06
C LEU A 135 -7.99 -7.91 12.30
N GLU A 136 -8.82 -8.10 11.27
CA GLU A 136 -10.21 -8.58 11.45
C GLU A 136 -10.48 -9.89 10.70
N GLY A 137 -9.48 -10.41 9.99
CA GLY A 137 -9.56 -11.64 9.24
C GLY A 137 -10.65 -11.62 8.18
N GLU A 138 -11.54 -12.60 8.22
CA GLU A 138 -12.63 -12.75 7.25
C GLU A 138 -13.57 -11.54 7.24
N ALA A 139 -13.87 -10.96 8.40
CA ALA A 139 -14.74 -9.79 8.49
C ALA A 139 -14.10 -8.57 7.82
N GLY A 140 -12.79 -8.38 8.01
CA GLY A 140 -12.02 -7.34 7.32
C GLY A 140 -12.01 -7.53 5.81
N LEU A 141 -11.80 -8.77 5.34
CA LEU A 141 -11.83 -9.11 3.92
C LEU A 141 -13.18 -8.76 3.28
N LEU A 142 -14.28 -9.20 3.89
CA LEU A 142 -15.63 -8.94 3.40
C LEU A 142 -15.95 -7.45 3.39
N PHE A 143 -15.55 -6.71 4.43
CA PHE A 143 -15.73 -5.27 4.49
C PHE A 143 -15.02 -4.56 3.33
N VAL A 144 -13.74 -4.87 3.11
CA VAL A 144 -12.94 -4.25 2.03
C VAL A 144 -13.52 -4.59 0.66
N MET A 145 -13.85 -5.86 0.42
CA MET A 145 -14.44 -6.32 -0.85
C MET A 145 -15.79 -5.66 -1.14
N ASP A 146 -16.65 -5.48 -0.13
CA ASP A 146 -17.94 -4.79 -0.31
C ASP A 146 -17.73 -3.32 -0.72
N ARG A 147 -16.79 -2.62 -0.07
CA ARG A 147 -16.51 -1.21 -0.34
C ARG A 147 -15.92 -0.98 -1.74
N ILE A 148 -14.91 -1.77 -2.11
CA ILE A 148 -14.31 -1.71 -3.45
C ILE A 148 -15.37 -2.11 -4.50
N GLY A 149 -16.11 -3.18 -4.23
CA GLY A 149 -17.21 -3.63 -5.08
C GLY A 149 -18.29 -2.58 -5.32
N GLY A 150 -18.61 -1.78 -4.30
CA GLY A 150 -19.46 -0.60 -4.45
C GLY A 150 -18.89 0.42 -5.43
N GLY A 151 -17.60 0.75 -5.28
CA GLY A 151 -16.90 1.65 -6.21
C GLY A 151 -16.89 1.15 -7.66
N ILE A 152 -16.71 -0.15 -7.87
CA ILE A 152 -16.75 -0.78 -9.21
C ILE A 152 -18.15 -0.68 -9.85
N LEU A 153 -19.22 -0.83 -9.05
CA LEU A 153 -20.58 -0.69 -9.56
C LEU A 153 -20.90 0.77 -9.93
N ASP A 154 -20.31 1.71 -9.21
CA ASP A 154 -20.52 3.15 -9.43
C ASP A 154 -19.62 3.71 -10.57
N ASP A 155 -18.45 3.12 -10.80
CA ASP A 155 -17.50 3.50 -11.85
C ASP A 155 -17.11 2.30 -12.75
N PRO A 156 -17.66 2.21 -13.98
CA PRO A 156 -17.35 1.13 -14.92
C PRO A 156 -15.89 1.08 -15.39
N GLU A 157 -15.12 2.16 -15.23
CA GLU A 157 -13.69 2.22 -15.58
C GLU A 157 -12.79 1.77 -14.42
N TRP A 158 -13.38 1.38 -13.28
CA TRP A 158 -12.62 0.80 -12.19
C TRP A 158 -12.11 -0.60 -12.56
N ASP A 159 -10.79 -0.71 -12.62
CA ASP A 159 -10.10 -1.99 -12.72
C ASP A 159 -9.50 -2.37 -11.37
N GLU A 160 -9.63 -3.64 -11.04
CA GLU A 160 -9.22 -4.21 -9.76
C GLU A 160 -8.44 -5.49 -10.03
N ASP A 161 -7.42 -5.78 -9.21
CA ASP A 161 -6.57 -6.93 -9.41
C ASP A 161 -6.55 -7.89 -8.21
N GLU A 162 -5.74 -8.95 -8.31
CA GLU A 162 -5.76 -10.04 -7.34
C GLU A 162 -4.93 -9.79 -6.06
N PHE A 163 -4.28 -8.63 -5.91
CA PHE A 163 -3.34 -8.39 -4.80
C PHE A 163 -3.99 -8.61 -3.42
N LEU A 164 -5.17 -8.03 -3.18
CA LEU A 164 -5.88 -8.21 -1.90
C LEU A 164 -6.26 -9.69 -1.65
N LEU A 165 -6.71 -10.41 -2.67
CA LEU A 165 -7.06 -11.83 -2.52
C LEU A 165 -5.81 -12.66 -2.24
N ASP A 166 -4.68 -12.36 -2.87
CA ASP A 166 -3.42 -13.04 -2.60
C ASP A 166 -2.89 -12.75 -1.20
N PHE A 167 -2.98 -11.50 -0.73
CA PHE A 167 -2.71 -11.14 0.65
C PHE A 167 -3.58 -11.96 1.61
N ALA A 168 -4.90 -11.94 1.41
CA ALA A 168 -5.85 -12.66 2.25
C ALA A 168 -5.59 -14.17 2.26
N ARG A 169 -5.25 -14.79 1.11
CA ARG A 169 -4.93 -16.23 1.04
C ARG A 169 -3.68 -16.58 1.84
N LYS A 170 -2.64 -15.73 1.78
CA LYS A 170 -1.42 -15.91 2.59
C LYS A 170 -1.74 -15.78 4.07
N ARG A 171 -2.67 -14.90 4.43
CA ARG A 171 -2.96 -14.57 5.83
C ARG A 171 -3.95 -15.53 6.51
N LEU A 172 -5.02 -15.88 5.81
CA LEU A 172 -6.17 -16.65 6.33
C LEU A 172 -6.20 -18.09 5.82
N GLY A 173 -5.43 -18.40 4.78
CA GLY A 173 -5.45 -19.69 4.09
C GLY A 173 -6.34 -19.69 2.85
N GLY A 174 -5.87 -20.36 1.79
CA GLY A 174 -6.53 -20.32 0.48
C GLY A 174 -7.92 -20.96 0.44
N GLU A 175 -8.15 -22.02 1.22
CA GLU A 175 -9.47 -22.68 1.30
C GLU A 175 -10.50 -21.82 2.03
N VAL A 176 -10.09 -21.17 3.12
CA VAL A 176 -10.93 -20.24 3.90
C VAL A 176 -11.37 -19.08 3.01
N VAL A 177 -10.42 -18.40 2.37
CA VAL A 177 -10.74 -17.27 1.46
C VAL A 177 -11.67 -17.72 0.34
N ARG A 178 -11.44 -18.90 -0.24
CA ARG A 178 -12.32 -19.42 -1.31
C ARG A 178 -13.75 -19.63 -0.81
N ALA A 179 -13.94 -20.24 0.35
CA ALA A 179 -15.25 -20.51 0.92
C ALA A 179 -15.99 -19.21 1.24
N VAL A 180 -15.35 -18.30 1.97
CA VAL A 180 -15.91 -17.01 2.39
C VAL A 180 -16.31 -16.16 1.19
N VAL A 181 -15.45 -16.06 0.17
CA VAL A 181 -15.74 -15.29 -1.04
C VAL A 181 -16.86 -15.93 -1.86
N ALA A 182 -16.89 -17.26 -1.98
CA ALA A 182 -17.95 -17.96 -2.73
C ALA A 182 -19.32 -17.76 -2.08
N GLU A 183 -19.41 -17.89 -0.75
CA GLU A 183 -20.63 -17.65 0.00
C GLU A 183 -21.08 -16.18 -0.12
N ALA A 184 -20.19 -15.23 0.18
CA ALA A 184 -20.56 -13.82 0.21
C ALA A 184 -20.93 -13.26 -1.18
N SER A 185 -20.25 -13.69 -2.24
CA SER A 185 -20.55 -13.27 -3.61
C SER A 185 -21.88 -13.82 -4.14
N ALA A 186 -22.42 -14.89 -3.55
CA ALA A 186 -23.76 -15.38 -3.88
C ALA A 186 -24.88 -14.45 -3.36
N SER A 187 -24.59 -13.68 -2.30
CA SER A 187 -25.58 -12.84 -1.61
C SER A 187 -25.34 -11.33 -1.70
N SER A 188 -24.13 -10.87 -2.06
CA SER A 188 -23.80 -9.44 -2.20
C SER A 188 -23.42 -9.10 -3.65
N PRO A 189 -24.20 -8.25 -4.34
CA PRO A 189 -23.86 -7.76 -5.68
C PRO A 189 -22.53 -7.00 -5.72
N ARG A 190 -22.17 -6.30 -4.63
CA ARG A 190 -20.90 -5.57 -4.53
C ARG A 190 -19.72 -6.51 -4.48
N ILE A 191 -19.78 -7.51 -3.60
CA ILE A 191 -18.72 -8.53 -3.50
C ILE A 191 -18.62 -9.32 -4.79
N LEU A 192 -19.75 -9.64 -5.43
CA LEU A 192 -19.76 -10.27 -6.75
C LEU A 192 -19.06 -9.39 -7.81
N ALA A 193 -19.33 -8.08 -7.82
CA ALA A 193 -18.69 -7.13 -8.74
C ALA A 193 -17.17 -7.10 -8.54
N TYR A 194 -16.71 -7.06 -7.29
CA TYR A 194 -15.29 -7.17 -6.95
C TYR A 194 -14.66 -8.44 -7.55
N VAL A 195 -15.26 -9.61 -7.28
CA VAL A 195 -14.73 -10.91 -7.76
C VAL A 195 -14.69 -10.96 -9.29
N GLN A 196 -15.70 -10.42 -9.97
CA GLN A 196 -15.76 -10.36 -11.43
C GLN A 196 -14.70 -9.41 -12.01
N ALA A 197 -14.47 -8.25 -11.38
CA ALA A 197 -13.44 -7.31 -11.79
C ALA A 197 -12.04 -7.93 -11.70
N VAL A 198 -11.71 -8.56 -10.56
CA VAL A 198 -10.44 -9.27 -10.39
C VAL A 198 -10.25 -10.35 -11.47
N LYS A 199 -11.29 -11.16 -11.71
CA LYS A 199 -11.24 -12.22 -12.73
C LYS A 199 -10.99 -11.67 -14.14
N ARG A 200 -11.61 -10.54 -14.49
CA ARG A 200 -11.42 -9.86 -15.78
C ARG A 200 -9.95 -9.44 -15.94
N THR A 201 -9.41 -8.75 -14.94
CA THR A 201 -8.03 -8.26 -14.94
C THR A 201 -7.01 -9.40 -15.01
N THR A 202 -7.20 -10.50 -14.27
CA THR A 202 -6.30 -11.67 -14.34
C THR A 202 -6.28 -12.27 -15.74
N LEU A 203 -7.45 -12.45 -16.38
CA LEU A 203 -7.53 -12.99 -17.74
C LEU A 203 -6.84 -12.08 -18.77
N ASP A 204 -6.99 -10.77 -18.63
CA ASP A 204 -6.34 -9.83 -19.54
C ASP A 204 -4.83 -9.79 -19.34
N ARG A 205 -4.34 -9.83 -18.10
CA ARG A 205 -2.90 -9.97 -17.78
C ARG A 205 -2.30 -11.25 -18.37
N GLU A 206 -3.01 -12.38 -18.30
CA GLU A 206 -2.56 -13.64 -18.90
C GLU A 206 -2.43 -13.54 -20.43
N LYS A 207 -3.43 -12.94 -21.10
CA LYS A 207 -3.36 -12.68 -22.56
C LYS A 207 -2.17 -11.79 -22.91
N TYR A 208 -1.98 -10.69 -22.18
CA TYR A 208 -0.85 -9.77 -22.41
C TYR A 208 0.49 -10.46 -22.20
N ARG A 209 0.64 -11.28 -21.15
CA ARG A 209 1.86 -12.08 -20.91
C ARG A 209 2.12 -13.07 -22.04
N ALA A 210 1.09 -13.77 -22.52
CA ALA A 210 1.22 -14.71 -23.64
C ALA A 210 1.66 -14.00 -24.93
N GLN A 211 1.08 -12.82 -25.23
CA GLN A 211 1.47 -12.01 -26.38
C GLN A 211 2.89 -11.45 -26.24
N ALA A 212 3.27 -10.97 -25.05
CA ALA A 212 4.61 -10.48 -24.77
C ALA A 212 5.65 -11.60 -24.93
N LYS A 213 5.33 -12.81 -24.46
CA LYS A 213 6.16 -14.00 -24.66
C LYS A 213 6.33 -14.32 -26.15
N LEU A 214 5.24 -14.36 -26.90
CA LEU A 214 5.29 -14.56 -28.36
C LEU A 214 6.14 -13.48 -29.05
N ARG A 215 5.99 -12.20 -28.69
CA ARG A 215 6.81 -11.09 -29.21
C ARG A 215 8.29 -11.23 -28.84
N SER A 216 8.59 -11.66 -27.61
CA SER A 216 9.98 -11.89 -27.17
C SER A 216 10.63 -13.07 -27.91
N GLU A 217 9.85 -14.11 -28.23
CA GLU A 217 10.30 -15.29 -28.99
C GLU A 217 10.44 -14.99 -30.49
N THR A 218 9.69 -14.02 -31.01
CA THR A 218 9.69 -13.64 -32.44
C THR A 218 10.45 -12.36 -32.75
N GLY A 219 10.88 -11.58 -31.76
CA GLY A 219 11.37 -10.23 -31.96
C GLY A 219 12.14 -9.69 -30.76
N SER A 220 13.38 -10.14 -30.60
CA SER A 220 14.40 -9.33 -29.94
C SER A 220 15.72 -9.53 -30.66
N VAL A 221 15.99 -8.62 -31.61
CA VAL A 221 17.35 -8.41 -32.07
C VAL A 221 17.98 -7.41 -31.11
N PRO A 222 19.03 -7.77 -30.36
CA PRO A 222 19.74 -6.84 -29.49
C PRO A 222 20.21 -5.60 -30.25
N TYR A 223 20.17 -4.42 -29.63
CA TYR A 223 20.58 -3.16 -30.25
C TYR A 223 21.98 -3.25 -30.86
N GLU A 224 22.92 -3.91 -30.16
CA GLU A 224 24.29 -4.14 -30.63
C GLU A 224 24.31 -4.94 -31.93
N ARG A 225 23.40 -5.90 -32.06
CA ARG A 225 23.27 -6.74 -33.25
C ARG A 225 22.63 -5.97 -34.41
N VAL A 226 21.65 -5.09 -34.13
CA VAL A 226 21.14 -4.11 -35.11
C VAL A 226 22.27 -3.18 -35.57
N GLN A 227 23.11 -2.72 -34.65
CA GLN A 227 24.26 -1.87 -34.96
C GLN A 227 25.32 -2.59 -35.79
N GLN A 228 25.60 -3.86 -35.50
CA GLN A 228 26.49 -4.71 -36.31
C GLN A 228 25.96 -4.89 -37.74
N TRP A 229 24.66 -5.14 -37.88
CA TRP A 229 24.02 -5.21 -39.20
C TRP A 229 24.10 -3.90 -39.97
N LEU A 230 23.80 -2.76 -39.32
CA LEU A 230 23.92 -1.42 -39.93
C LEU A 230 25.35 -1.07 -40.35
N ARG A 231 26.37 -1.63 -39.68
CA ARG A 231 27.78 -1.50 -40.04
C ARG A 231 28.25 -2.52 -41.09
N GLY A 232 27.39 -3.43 -41.53
CA GLY A 232 27.72 -4.48 -42.49
C GLY A 232 28.59 -5.60 -41.91
N GLU A 233 28.63 -5.75 -40.59
CA GLU A 233 29.46 -6.74 -39.88
C GLU A 233 28.79 -8.13 -39.84
N ILE A 234 27.47 -8.20 -40.07
CA ILE A 234 26.66 -9.43 -40.11
C ILE A 234 25.58 -9.33 -41.20
N ASP A 235 25.11 -10.47 -41.70
CA ASP A 235 23.98 -10.55 -42.64
C ASP A 235 22.64 -10.17 -41.98
N ALA A 236 21.64 -9.82 -42.80
CA ALA A 236 20.30 -9.45 -42.33
C ALA A 236 19.59 -10.62 -41.62
N PHE A 237 18.78 -10.27 -40.61
CA PHE A 237 17.98 -11.21 -39.80
C PHE A 237 16.94 -11.97 -40.60
#